data_AF-A0A537QZ81-F1
#
_entry.id   AF-A0A537QZ81-F1
#
_cell.length_a   1.000
_cell.length_b   1.000
_cell.length_c   1.000
_cell.angle_alpha   90.00
_cell.angle_beta   90.00
_cell.angle_gamma   90.00
#
_symmetry.space_group_name_H-M   'P 1'
#
loop_
_entity.id
_entity.type
_entity.pdbx_description
1 polymer ?
#
loop_
_entity_poly.entity_id
_entity_poly.type
_entity_poly.pdbx_seq_one_letter_code
_entity_poly.pdbx_strand_id
1 'polypeptide(L)'
;MILDIAAANDLEVPPLPPALRTDMDRLAGYITGDGNPLDAWGNGTFVPNLDHALAALQASPEHDAVVFLRDNSDGQPMDQPETALNYLQQFARAAGASDKPHYLLHTRAGHIDPGHVACLRGAGIAIITGIREGLGAIDRLARWGAAKTDWQRNSV
;
A
#
# COMPACT_ATOMS: atom_id res chain seq x y z
N MET A 1 7.86 -9.42 10.33
CA MET A 1 6.76 -10.28 9.83
C MET A 1 6.48 -10.09 8.34
N ILE A 2 6.09 -8.90 7.85
CA ILE A 2 5.77 -8.73 6.42
C ILE A 2 7.00 -8.92 5.50
N LEU A 3 8.15 -8.40 5.92
CA LEU A 3 9.42 -8.60 5.20
C LEU A 3 9.84 -10.07 5.18
N ASP A 4 9.64 -10.82 6.27
CA ASP A 4 9.92 -12.25 6.32
C ASP A 4 9.03 -13.04 5.34
N ILE A 5 7.77 -12.64 5.20
CA ILE A 5 6.83 -13.25 4.27
C ILE A 5 7.17 -12.87 2.83
N ALA A 6 7.51 -11.60 2.56
CA ALA A 6 7.93 -11.16 1.24
C ALA A 6 9.17 -11.95 0.77
N ALA A 7 10.20 -12.04 1.62
CA ALA A 7 11.40 -12.82 1.34
C ALA A 7 11.09 -14.31 1.10
N ALA A 8 10.19 -14.91 1.88
CA ALA A 8 9.78 -16.30 1.70
C ALA A 8 8.96 -16.57 0.41
N ASN A 9 8.51 -15.52 -0.29
CA ASN A 9 7.75 -15.64 -1.55
C ASN A 9 8.51 -15.04 -2.75
N ASP A 10 9.81 -14.73 -2.60
CA ASP A 10 10.63 -14.05 -3.60
C ASP A 10 10.01 -12.73 -4.09
N LEU A 11 9.25 -12.05 -3.23
CA LEU A 11 8.70 -10.74 -3.52
C LEU A 11 9.75 -9.68 -3.20
N GLU A 12 10.17 -8.95 -4.23
CA GLU A 12 11.06 -7.82 -4.07
C GLU A 12 10.32 -6.65 -3.39
N VAL A 13 10.88 -6.18 -2.29
CA VAL A 13 10.42 -4.98 -1.58
C VAL A 13 11.61 -4.03 -1.59
N PRO A 14 11.78 -3.21 -2.65
CA PRO A 14 12.95 -2.37 -2.80
C PRO A 14 13.00 -1.31 -1.69
N PRO A 15 14.19 -0.88 -1.26
CA PRO A 15 14.33 0.21 -0.31
C PRO A 15 13.65 1.48 -0.83
N LEU A 16 13.29 2.40 0.07
CA LEU A 16 12.86 3.72 -0.38
C LEU A 16 14.02 4.43 -1.09
N PRO A 17 13.76 5.09 -2.25
CA PRO A 17 14.73 5.95 -2.88
C PRO A 17 15.30 6.96 -1.88
N PRO A 18 16.62 7.25 -1.89
CA PRO A 18 17.25 8.09 -0.86
C PRO A 18 16.61 9.47 -0.68
N ALA A 19 16.17 10.08 -1.77
CA ALA A 19 15.46 11.37 -1.74
C ALA A 19 14.12 11.25 -0.99
N LEU A 20 13.35 10.21 -1.31
CA LEU A 20 12.08 9.94 -0.65
C LEU A 20 12.27 9.61 0.84
N ARG A 21 13.26 8.78 1.17
CA ARG A 21 13.59 8.48 2.56
C ARG A 21 13.89 9.76 3.35
N THR A 22 14.72 10.63 2.80
CA THR A 22 15.10 11.89 3.45
C THR A 22 13.89 12.79 3.71
N ASP A 23 12.99 12.91 2.73
CA ASP A 23 11.79 13.74 2.85
C ASP A 23 10.81 13.15 3.88
N MET A 24 10.63 11.83 3.87
CA MET A 24 9.79 11.14 4.85
C MET A 24 10.39 11.18 6.27
N ASP A 25 11.72 11.11 6.43
CA ASP A 25 12.39 11.22 7.74
C ASP A 25 12.12 12.60 8.37
N ARG A 26 12.12 13.66 7.56
CA ARG A 26 11.77 15.02 8.02
C ARG A 26 10.29 15.13 8.40
N LEU A 27 9.43 14.47 7.64
CA LEU A 27 7.99 14.58 7.81
C LEU A 27 7.49 13.74 8.99
N ALA A 28 7.74 12.43 8.96
CA ALA A 28 7.18 11.45 9.90
C ALA A 28 8.09 11.14 11.10
N GLY A 29 9.34 11.62 11.09
CA GLY A 29 10.37 11.21 12.04
C GLY A 29 11.17 10.01 11.53
N TYR A 30 12.04 9.48 12.38
CA TYR A 30 13.00 8.43 12.00
C TYR A 30 12.34 7.18 11.40
N ILE A 31 12.68 6.88 10.15
CA ILE A 31 12.26 5.68 9.42
C ILE A 31 13.24 4.54 9.70
N THR A 32 12.69 3.42 10.17
CA THR A 32 13.47 2.22 10.47
C THR A 32 13.84 1.43 9.21
N GLY A 33 14.99 0.74 9.26
CA GLY A 33 15.46 -0.14 8.19
C GLY A 33 15.62 0.58 6.84
N ASP A 34 15.16 -0.09 5.79
CA ASP A 34 15.20 0.38 4.40
C ASP A 34 14.00 1.27 4.02
N GLY A 35 13.07 1.47 4.95
CA GLY A 35 11.90 2.33 4.80
C GLY A 35 10.77 1.78 3.93
N ASN A 36 10.89 0.55 3.44
CA ASN A 36 9.80 -0.18 2.77
C ASN A 36 9.58 -1.52 3.49
N PRO A 37 8.44 -1.73 4.19
CA PRO A 37 7.28 -0.84 4.29
C PRO A 37 7.57 0.50 4.97
N LEU A 38 6.90 1.54 4.47
CA LEU A 38 6.99 2.89 5.02
C LEU A 38 6.07 3.03 6.23
N ASP A 39 6.67 3.12 7.42
CA ASP A 39 5.99 3.52 8.65
C ASP A 39 6.06 5.05 8.80
N ALA A 40 5.04 5.74 8.27
CA ALA A 40 4.94 7.19 8.31
C ALA A 40 4.17 7.72 9.54
N TRP A 41 4.04 6.92 10.60
CA TRP A 41 3.17 7.22 11.74
C TRP A 41 3.89 7.80 12.97
N GLY A 42 5.22 7.77 13.01
CA GLY A 42 6.03 8.02 14.22
C GLY A 42 5.84 9.36 14.93
N ASN A 43 5.32 10.40 14.27
CA ASN A 43 5.11 11.73 14.84
C ASN A 43 3.65 12.04 15.23
N GLY A 44 2.71 11.10 15.04
CA GLY A 44 1.28 11.29 15.36
C GLY A 44 0.49 12.21 14.43
N THR A 45 1.07 12.65 13.30
CA THR A 45 0.44 13.55 12.33
C THR A 45 -0.03 12.78 11.10
N PHE A 46 -1.21 12.17 11.17
CA PHE A 46 -1.56 11.09 10.25
C PHE A 46 -2.01 11.52 8.85
N VAL A 47 -2.97 12.45 8.76
CA VAL A 47 -3.58 12.86 7.48
C VAL A 47 -2.56 13.46 6.53
N PRO A 48 -1.69 14.42 6.94
CA PRO A 48 -0.69 15.00 6.05
C PRO A 48 0.40 14.00 5.64
N ASN A 49 0.81 13.12 6.55
CA ASN A 49 1.85 12.14 6.28
C ASN A 49 1.39 11.12 5.22
N LEU A 50 0.13 10.69 5.27
CA LEU A 50 -0.42 9.73 4.31
C LEU A 50 -0.47 10.31 2.89
N ASP A 51 -0.99 11.54 2.72
CA ASP A 51 -1.05 12.16 1.38
C ASP A 51 0.36 12.34 0.79
N HIS A 52 1.32 12.77 1.60
CA HIS A 52 2.69 12.95 1.15
C HIS A 52 3.37 11.63 0.78
N ALA A 53 3.21 10.60 1.62
CA ALA A 53 3.74 9.27 1.37
C ALA A 53 3.16 8.66 0.08
N LEU A 54 1.85 8.80 -0.14
CA LEU A 54 1.20 8.29 -1.35
C LEU A 54 1.70 9.03 -2.60
N ALA A 55 1.74 10.35 -2.59
CA ALA A 55 2.24 11.14 -3.72
C ALA A 55 3.68 10.75 -4.10
N ALA A 56 4.51 10.53 -3.10
CA ALA A 56 5.88 10.09 -3.28
C ALA A 56 6.00 8.68 -3.90
N LEU A 57 5.30 7.70 -3.34
CA LEU A 57 5.32 6.32 -3.85
C LEU A 57 4.77 6.25 -5.28
N GLN A 58 3.79 7.09 -5.60
CA GLN A 58 3.23 7.22 -6.94
C GLN A 58 4.23 7.82 -7.93
N ALA A 59 4.99 8.83 -7.53
CA ALA A 59 6.01 9.45 -8.38
C ALA A 59 7.27 8.58 -8.57
N SER A 60 7.54 7.63 -7.65
CA SER A 60 8.75 6.83 -7.67
C SER A 60 8.81 5.85 -8.87
N PRO A 61 9.75 5.96 -9.82
CA PRO A 61 9.86 5.00 -10.91
C PRO A 61 10.31 3.60 -10.45
N GLU A 62 10.86 3.48 -9.24
CA GLU A 62 11.35 2.22 -8.66
C GLU A 62 10.24 1.34 -8.04
N HIS A 63 8.99 1.82 -8.03
CA HIS A 63 7.86 1.10 -7.42
C HIS A 63 6.74 0.91 -8.44
N ASP A 64 6.35 -0.33 -8.69
CA ASP A 64 5.30 -0.66 -9.67
C ASP A 64 3.89 -0.69 -9.08
N ALA A 65 3.76 -0.86 -7.76
CA ALA A 65 2.48 -0.96 -7.07
C ALA A 65 2.53 -0.26 -5.71
N VAL A 66 1.35 0.19 -5.24
CA VAL A 66 1.20 0.78 -3.91
C VAL A 66 0.29 -0.12 -3.08
N VAL A 67 0.80 -0.60 -1.95
CA VAL A 67 0.06 -1.46 -1.02
C VAL A 67 -0.15 -0.71 0.29
N PHE A 68 -1.39 -0.44 0.63
CA PHE A 68 -1.73 0.13 1.94
C PHE A 68 -2.01 -1.01 2.92
N LEU A 69 -1.07 -1.25 3.83
CA LEU A 69 -1.19 -2.23 4.90
C LEU A 69 -2.02 -1.66 6.05
N ARG A 70 -3.06 -2.39 6.47
CA ARG A 70 -3.87 -2.08 7.66
C ARG A 70 -3.90 -3.26 8.62
N ASP A 71 -3.60 -3.01 9.88
CA ASP A 71 -3.66 -3.97 10.98
C ASP A 71 -4.69 -3.61 12.07
N ASN A 72 -5.44 -2.53 11.87
CA ASN A 72 -6.50 -2.11 12.76
C ASN A 72 -7.71 -3.08 12.74
N SER A 73 -8.53 -3.01 13.78
CA SER A 73 -9.84 -3.66 13.79
C SER A 73 -10.93 -2.61 13.90
N ASP A 74 -12.09 -2.90 13.30
CA ASP A 74 -13.26 -2.04 13.42
C ASP A 74 -13.59 -1.80 14.90
N GLY A 75 -13.77 -0.54 15.28
CA GLY A 75 -14.13 -0.15 16.66
C GLY A 75 -12.99 -0.13 17.68
N GLN A 76 -11.72 -0.06 17.26
CA GLN A 76 -10.63 0.18 18.23
C GLN A 76 -10.74 1.56 18.87
N PRO A 77 -10.37 1.70 20.16
CA PRO A 77 -10.44 2.98 20.88
C PRO A 77 -9.64 4.12 20.20
N MET A 78 -8.61 3.75 19.45
CA MET A 78 -7.72 4.66 18.73
C MET A 78 -8.14 4.91 17.27
N ASP A 79 -9.12 4.16 16.76
CA ASP A 79 -9.59 4.23 15.39
C ASP A 79 -10.99 4.86 15.41
N GLN A 80 -11.05 6.18 15.54
CA GLN A 80 -12.33 6.86 15.40
C GLN A 80 -12.87 6.54 13.99
N PRO A 81 -14.10 6.02 13.85
CA PRO A 81 -14.62 5.55 12.56
C PRO A 81 -14.53 6.59 11.42
N GLU A 82 -14.70 7.87 11.78
CA GLU A 82 -14.57 9.02 10.88
C GLU A 82 -13.14 9.17 10.33
N THR A 83 -12.14 8.73 11.08
CA THR A 83 -10.73 8.75 10.71
C THR A 83 -10.37 7.57 9.80
N ALA A 84 -10.92 6.38 10.06
CA ALA A 84 -10.69 5.18 9.26
C ALA A 84 -11.18 5.32 7.82
N LEU A 85 -12.38 5.89 7.63
CA LEU A 85 -12.93 6.15 6.30
C LEU A 85 -12.19 7.30 5.60
N ASN A 86 -11.76 8.33 6.33
CA ASN A 86 -10.98 9.43 5.75
C ASN A 86 -9.67 8.92 5.13
N TYR A 87 -8.96 7.99 5.78
CA TYR A 87 -7.75 7.39 5.19
C TYR A 87 -8.03 6.58 3.93
N LEU A 88 -9.14 5.84 3.89
CA LEU A 88 -9.52 5.10 2.68
C LEU A 88 -9.94 6.03 1.55
N GLN A 89 -10.58 7.15 1.87
CA GLN A 89 -10.89 8.19 0.89
C GLN A 89 -9.62 8.88 0.38
N GLN A 90 -8.64 9.17 1.24
CA GLN A 90 -7.31 9.66 0.81
C GLN A 90 -6.64 8.66 -0.13
N PHE A 91 -6.62 7.38 0.25
CA PHE A 91 -6.05 6.31 -0.56
C PHE A 91 -6.78 6.14 -1.90
N ALA A 92 -8.12 6.21 -1.91
CA ALA A 92 -8.94 6.17 -3.11
C ALA A 92 -8.67 7.35 -4.05
N ARG A 93 -8.56 8.57 -3.51
CA ARG A 93 -8.18 9.76 -4.29
C ARG A 93 -6.80 9.61 -4.90
N ALA A 94 -5.84 9.14 -4.11
CA ALA A 94 -4.48 8.91 -4.58
C ALA A 94 -4.47 7.85 -5.70
N ALA A 95 -5.17 6.74 -5.54
CA ALA A 95 -5.27 5.71 -6.58
C ALA A 95 -5.85 6.25 -7.90
N GLY A 96 -6.88 7.12 -7.83
CA GLY A 96 -7.44 7.77 -9.01
C GLY A 96 -6.50 8.76 -9.72
N ALA A 97 -5.42 9.19 -9.07
CA ALA A 97 -4.41 10.10 -9.62
C ALA A 97 -3.14 9.37 -10.10
N SER A 98 -3.14 8.03 -10.08
CA SER A 98 -1.97 7.21 -10.37
C SER A 98 -2.29 6.09 -11.35
N ASP A 99 -1.40 5.85 -12.31
CA ASP A 99 -1.50 4.71 -13.23
C ASP A 99 -1.09 3.37 -12.58
N LYS A 100 -0.44 3.44 -11.42
CA LYS A 100 -0.01 2.26 -10.66
C LYS A 100 -1.19 1.58 -9.96
N PRO A 101 -1.26 0.23 -9.95
CA PRO A 101 -2.26 -0.47 -9.17
C PRO A 101 -2.11 -0.19 -7.66
N HIS A 102 -3.26 -0.02 -7.01
CA HIS A 102 -3.38 0.19 -5.58
C HIS A 102 -4.10 -1.00 -4.93
N TYR A 103 -3.56 -1.49 -3.82
CA TYR A 103 -4.13 -2.60 -3.07
C TYR A 103 -4.28 -2.23 -1.60
N LEU A 104 -5.42 -2.57 -0.99
CA LEU A 104 -5.53 -2.60 0.46
C LEU A 104 -5.15 -4.00 0.94
N LEU A 105 -4.12 -4.12 1.78
CA LEU A 105 -3.75 -5.38 2.42
C LEU A 105 -4.14 -5.34 3.90
N HIS A 106 -5.11 -6.16 4.29
CA HIS A 106 -5.54 -6.30 5.66
C HIS A 106 -4.83 -7.48 6.33
N THR A 107 -4.19 -7.26 7.48
CA THR A 107 -3.40 -8.32 8.13
C THR A 107 -4.25 -9.47 8.67
N ARG A 108 -5.51 -9.18 9.03
CA ARG A 108 -6.48 -10.17 9.50
C ARG A 108 -7.41 -10.64 8.39
N ALA A 109 -7.61 -11.95 8.32
CA ALA A 109 -8.74 -12.55 7.60
C ALA A 109 -10.03 -12.32 8.41
N GLY A 110 -11.12 -11.88 7.77
CA GLY A 110 -12.39 -11.71 8.47
C GLY A 110 -13.27 -10.60 7.89
N HIS A 111 -14.21 -10.13 8.72
CA HIS A 111 -15.16 -9.09 8.38
C HIS A 111 -14.46 -7.75 8.16
N ILE A 112 -14.81 -7.08 7.07
CA ILE A 112 -14.39 -5.71 6.76
C ILE A 112 -15.66 -4.89 6.68
N ASP A 113 -15.65 -3.73 7.34
CA ASP A 113 -16.75 -2.77 7.29
C ASP A 113 -17.29 -2.57 5.85
N PRO A 114 -18.60 -2.72 5.61
CA PRO A 114 -19.19 -2.57 4.27
C PRO A 114 -18.98 -1.19 3.63
N GLY A 115 -18.86 -0.13 4.43
CA GLY A 115 -18.56 1.22 3.95
C GLY A 115 -17.14 1.33 3.42
N HIS A 116 -16.17 0.71 4.10
CA HIS A 116 -14.80 0.56 3.60
C HIS A 116 -14.76 -0.19 2.26
N VAL A 117 -15.52 -1.29 2.16
CA VAL A 117 -15.62 -2.08 0.93
C VAL A 117 -16.23 -1.26 -0.21
N ALA A 118 -17.32 -0.53 0.05
CA ALA A 118 -17.98 0.31 -0.94
C ALA A 118 -17.06 1.43 -1.45
N CYS A 119 -16.34 2.10 -0.54
CA CYS A 119 -15.40 3.16 -0.87
C CYS A 119 -14.29 2.67 -1.81
N LEU A 120 -13.61 1.58 -1.45
CA LEU A 120 -12.47 1.08 -2.23
C LEU A 120 -12.89 0.43 -3.54
N ARG A 121 -14.02 -0.29 -3.56
CA ARG A 121 -14.59 -0.84 -4.81
C ARG A 121 -14.92 0.27 -5.80
N GLY A 122 -15.47 1.40 -5.33
CA GLY A 122 -15.75 2.56 -6.17
C GLY A 122 -14.50 3.14 -6.83
N ALA A 123 -13.33 2.95 -6.23
CA ALA A 123 -12.03 3.38 -6.77
C ALA A 123 -11.29 2.28 -7.52
N GLY A 124 -11.88 1.10 -7.72
CA GLY A 124 -11.22 -0.04 -8.39
C GLY A 124 -10.11 -0.69 -7.55
N ILE A 125 -10.03 -0.39 -6.24
CA ILE A 125 -9.00 -0.91 -5.35
C ILE A 125 -9.44 -2.28 -4.81
N ALA A 126 -8.62 -3.29 -5.05
CA ALA A 126 -8.84 -4.62 -4.48
C ALA A 126 -8.46 -4.64 -3.00
N ILE A 127 -9.33 -5.26 -2.20
CA ILE A 127 -9.07 -5.54 -0.78
C ILE A 127 -8.63 -6.98 -0.64
N ILE A 128 -7.46 -7.17 -0.05
CA ILE A 128 -6.82 -8.47 0.11
C ILE A 128 -6.63 -8.72 1.61
N THR A 129 -6.94 -9.91 2.08
CA THR A 129 -6.84 -10.26 3.49
C THR A 129 -5.84 -11.38 3.71
N GLY A 130 -5.11 -11.32 4.83
CA GLY A 130 -4.02 -12.23 5.13
C GLY A 130 -2.72 -11.81 4.45
N ILE A 131 -1.65 -11.65 5.23
CA ILE A 131 -0.37 -11.13 4.71
C ILE A 131 0.27 -12.11 3.73
N ARG A 132 0.27 -13.41 4.05
CA ARG A 132 0.90 -14.44 3.21
C ARG A 132 0.16 -14.59 1.88
N GLU A 133 -1.14 -14.80 1.96
CA GLU A 133 -2.00 -15.00 0.80
C GLU A 133 -2.03 -13.73 -0.04
N GLY A 134 -2.07 -12.57 0.60
CA GLY A 134 -2.18 -11.31 -0.10
C GLY A 134 -0.93 -10.88 -0.85
N LEU A 135 0.24 -11.01 -0.23
CA LEU A 135 1.50 -10.77 -0.94
C LEU A 135 1.68 -11.77 -2.09
N GLY A 136 1.32 -13.04 -1.89
CA GLY A 136 1.37 -14.05 -2.95
C GLY A 136 0.39 -13.78 -4.10
N ALA A 137 -0.74 -13.11 -3.85
CA ALA A 137 -1.68 -12.71 -4.89
C ALA A 137 -1.13 -11.52 -5.70
N ILE A 138 -0.55 -10.53 -5.02
CA ILE A 138 0.08 -9.35 -5.65
C ILE A 138 1.25 -9.79 -6.54
N ASP A 139 2.12 -10.66 -6.04
CA ASP A 139 3.24 -11.22 -6.82
C ASP A 139 2.77 -11.92 -8.11
N ARG A 140 1.75 -12.78 -8.02
CA ARG A 140 1.19 -13.47 -9.19
C ARG A 140 0.62 -12.50 -10.22
N LEU A 141 -0.03 -11.43 -9.77
CA LEU A 141 -0.56 -10.38 -10.66
C LEU A 141 0.57 -9.62 -11.34
N ALA A 142 1.64 -9.29 -10.61
CA ALA A 142 2.82 -8.63 -11.18
C ALA A 142 3.49 -9.50 -12.26
N ARG A 143 3.72 -10.78 -11.97
CA ARG A 143 4.30 -11.74 -12.94
C ARG A 143 3.42 -11.91 -14.18
N TRP A 144 2.10 -12.01 -13.99
CA TRP A 144 1.17 -12.10 -15.11
C TRP A 144 1.16 -10.82 -15.96
N GLY A 145 1.21 -9.65 -15.33
CA GLY A 145 1.30 -8.35 -16.02
C GLY A 145 2.55 -8.27 -16.90
N ALA A 146 3.71 -8.60 -16.34
CA ALA A 146 4.98 -8.62 -17.09
C ALA A 146 4.93 -9.59 -18.29
N ALA A 147 4.46 -10.83 -18.08
CA ALA A 147 4.33 -11.83 -19.13
C ALA A 147 3.36 -11.40 -20.25
N LYS A 148 2.27 -10.70 -19.89
CA LYS A 148 1.32 -10.15 -20.86
C LYS A 148 1.96 -9.06 -21.72
N THR A 149 2.72 -8.14 -21.12
CA THR A 149 3.45 -7.09 -21.84
C THR A 149 4.49 -7.68 -22.78
N ASP A 150 5.22 -8.72 -22.36
CA ASP A 150 6.18 -9.43 -23.21
C ASP A 150 5.51 -10.08 -24.42
N TRP A 151 4.40 -10.77 -24.22
CA TRP A 151 3.64 -11.38 -25.30
C TRP A 151 3.15 -10.34 -26.32
N GLN A 152 2.66 -9.19 -25.83
CA GLN A 152 2.20 -8.09 -26.70
C GLN A 152 3.34 -7.47 -27.52
N ARG A 153 4.56 -7.34 -26.96
CA ARG A 153 5.73 -6.83 -27.68
C ARG A 153 6.25 -7.78 -28.76
N ASN A 154 6.19 -9.09 -28.51
CA ASN A 154 6.73 -10.11 -29.42
C ASN A 154 5.74 -10.59 -30.49
N SER A 155 4.49 -10.11 -30.46
CA SER A 155 3.42 -10.50 -31.41
C SER A 155 3.20 -9.47 -32.53
N VAL A 156 4.15 -8.54 -32.74
CA VAL A 156 4.13 -7.50 -33.78
C VAL A 156 5.23 -7.73 -34.81
#